data_AF-A0A453G2V8-F1
#
_entry.id   AF-A0A453G2V8-F1
#
_cell.length_a   1.000
_cell.length_b   1.000
_cell.length_c   1.000
_cell.angle_alpha   90.00
_cell.angle_beta   90.00
_cell.angle_gamma   90.00
#
_symmetry.space_group_name_H-M   'P 1'
#
loop_
_entity.id
_entity.type
_entity.pdbx_description
1 polymer ?
#
loop_
_entity_poly.entity_id
_entity_poly.type
_entity_poly.pdbx_seq_one_letter_code
_entity_poly.pdbx_strand_id
1 'polypeptide(L)'
;MHMQLRYPAPGAPELARRTKELLEGAGFGPVSEEHGRGLDHGAWVPLMLMYPEADVPACQLSLQTGRDGAYHYDLGAALAPLRDEGVLVLGSGTATHNLRELGPLDAPVPQWAPTSTPGSGTRSWTGGTTT
;
A
#
# COMPACT_ATOMS: atom_id res chain seq x y z
N MET A 1 -21.64 -3.35 9.86
CA MET A 1 -21.64 -3.85 8.46
C MET A 1 -20.58 -4.92 8.35
N HIS A 2 -20.96 -6.18 8.17
CA HIS A 2 -20.01 -7.28 7.97
C HIS A 2 -19.73 -7.38 6.47
N MET A 3 -18.58 -6.87 6.00
CA MET A 3 -18.12 -7.16 4.64
C MET A 3 -17.61 -8.60 4.62
N GLN A 4 -18.40 -9.51 4.05
CA GLN A 4 -18.06 -10.92 3.88
C GLN A 4 -17.33 -11.19 2.55
N LEU A 5 -16.50 -10.25 2.10
CA LEU A 5 -15.56 -10.54 1.02
C LEU A 5 -14.22 -10.92 1.65
N ARG A 6 -13.75 -12.14 1.37
CA ARG A 6 -12.45 -12.63 1.81
C ARG A 6 -11.58 -12.82 0.58
N TYR A 7 -10.42 -12.16 0.57
CA TYR A 7 -9.35 -12.40 -0.39
C TYR A 7 -8.33 -13.34 0.26
N PRO A 8 -8.25 -14.62 -0.16
CA PRO A 8 -7.56 -15.67 0.59
C PRO A 8 -6.05 -15.76 0.25
N ALA A 9 -5.35 -14.63 0.19
CA ALA A 9 -3.91 -14.63 -0.06
C ALA A 9 -3.16 -15.42 1.04
N PRO A 10 -2.15 -16.24 0.68
CA PRO A 10 -1.26 -16.86 1.65
C PRO A 10 -0.59 -15.80 2.52
N GLY A 11 -0.43 -16.08 3.81
CA GLY A 11 0.39 -15.22 4.67
C GLY A 11 1.87 -15.28 4.28
N ALA A 12 2.59 -14.17 4.43
CA ALA A 12 4.03 -14.09 4.19
C ALA A 12 4.83 -13.87 5.50
N PRO A 13 4.99 -14.91 6.36
CA PRO A 13 5.62 -14.76 7.68
C PRO A 13 7.10 -14.34 7.61
N GLU A 14 7.86 -14.87 6.63
CA GLU A 14 9.26 -14.45 6.45
C GLU A 14 9.37 -12.98 6.04
N LEU A 15 8.43 -12.51 5.20
CA LEU A 15 8.37 -11.09 4.84
C LEU A 15 8.00 -10.23 6.05
N ALA A 16 7.08 -10.69 6.91
CA ALA A 16 6.72 -9.98 8.14
C ALA A 16 7.93 -9.85 9.08
N ARG A 17 8.68 -10.93 9.30
CA ARG A 17 9.92 -10.92 10.09
C ARG A 17 10.96 -9.97 9.49
N ARG A 18 11.17 -10.05 8.17
CA ARG A 18 12.13 -9.19 7.47
C ARG A 18 11.75 -7.71 7.57
N THR A 19 10.47 -7.39 7.41
CA THR A 19 9.91 -6.05 7.57
C THR A 19 10.17 -5.51 8.97
N LYS A 20 9.92 -6.33 10.00
CA LYS A 20 10.21 -6.00 11.40
C LYS A 20 11.69 -5.69 11.61
N GLU A 21 12.60 -6.54 11.14
CA GLU A 21 14.05 -6.34 11.27
C GLU A 21 14.51 -5.02 10.66
N LEU A 22 13.99 -4.68 9.46
CA LEU A 22 14.30 -3.41 8.80
C LEU A 22 13.82 -2.20 9.61
N LEU A 23 12.59 -2.24 10.12
CA LEU A 23 12.01 -1.15 10.88
C LEU A 23 12.70 -0.98 12.24
N GLU A 24 12.94 -2.07 12.96
CA GLU A 24 13.67 -2.04 14.24
C GLU A 24 15.11 -1.55 14.03
N GLY A 25 15.80 -2.03 12.99
CA GLY A 25 17.14 -1.58 12.61
C GLY A 25 17.22 -0.12 12.19
N ALA A 26 16.13 0.44 11.64
CA ALA A 26 16.01 1.85 11.28
C ALA A 26 15.57 2.76 12.45
N GLY A 27 15.37 2.21 13.65
CA GLY A 27 15.08 3.01 14.85
C GLY A 27 13.59 3.33 15.08
N PHE A 28 12.67 2.59 14.45
CA PHE A 28 11.22 2.76 14.67
C PHE A 28 10.73 2.24 16.03
N GLY A 29 11.62 1.63 16.82
CA GLY A 29 11.29 0.97 18.08
C GLY A 29 10.75 -0.45 17.87
N PRO A 30 10.27 -1.11 18.93
CA PRO A 30 9.79 -2.49 18.85
C PRO A 30 8.61 -2.63 17.88
N VAL A 31 8.68 -3.62 16.99
CA VAL A 31 7.60 -3.94 16.04
C VAL A 31 6.95 -5.27 16.41
N SER A 32 5.64 -5.22 16.62
CA SER A 32 4.83 -6.40 16.95
C SER A 32 4.31 -7.09 15.69
N GLU A 33 4.29 -8.43 15.73
CA GLU A 33 3.67 -9.27 14.70
C GLU A 33 2.27 -9.69 15.16
N GLU A 34 1.29 -9.62 14.26
CA GLU A 34 -0.09 -10.02 14.51
C GLU A 34 -0.48 -11.09 13.49
N HIS A 35 -0.84 -12.29 13.95
CA HIS A 35 -1.09 -13.46 13.09
C HIS A 35 -2.58 -13.82 12.97
N GLY A 36 -3.45 -13.22 13.79
CA GLY A 36 -4.88 -13.52 13.84
C GLY A 36 -5.75 -12.63 12.95
N ARG A 37 -5.19 -11.55 12.41
CA ARG A 37 -5.93 -10.59 11.58
C ARG A 37 -5.66 -10.82 10.09
N GLY A 38 -6.73 -10.96 9.31
CA GLY A 38 -6.65 -10.98 7.85
C GLY A 38 -6.45 -9.58 7.25
N LEU A 39 -6.29 -9.52 5.93
CA LEU A 39 -6.16 -8.25 5.20
C LEU A 39 -7.39 -7.36 5.41
N ASP A 40 -7.17 -6.08 5.68
CA ASP A 40 -8.24 -5.11 5.75
C ASP A 40 -8.76 -4.70 4.37
N HIS A 41 -9.85 -3.91 4.36
CA HIS A 41 -10.52 -3.49 3.14
C HIS A 41 -9.63 -2.69 2.18
N GLY A 42 -8.74 -1.85 2.72
CA GLY A 42 -7.82 -1.08 1.91
C GLY A 42 -6.82 -1.97 1.18
N ALA A 43 -6.37 -3.04 1.84
CA ALA A 43 -5.41 -3.98 1.27
C ALA A 43 -6.04 -4.96 0.27
N TRP A 44 -7.20 -5.56 0.58
CA TRP A 44 -7.73 -6.63 -0.29
C TRP A 44 -8.37 -6.14 -1.60
N VAL A 45 -8.98 -4.95 -1.63
CA VAL A 45 -9.64 -4.42 -2.85
C VAL A 45 -8.67 -4.30 -4.03
N PRO A 46 -7.51 -3.61 -3.92
CA PRO A 46 -6.58 -3.51 -5.04
C PRO A 46 -5.95 -4.86 -5.39
N LEU A 47 -5.67 -5.71 -4.39
CA LEU A 47 -5.11 -7.04 -4.64
C LEU A 47 -6.05 -7.94 -5.43
N MET A 48 -7.36 -7.92 -5.15
CA MET A 48 -8.34 -8.65 -5.96
C MET A 48 -8.39 -8.21 -7.42
N LEU A 49 -8.09 -6.94 -7.71
CA LEU A 49 -8.06 -6.42 -9.08
C LEU A 49 -6.75 -6.77 -9.79
N MET A 50 -5.63 -6.78 -9.06
CA MET A 50 -4.30 -7.04 -9.62
C MET A 50 -3.99 -8.55 -9.73
N TYR A 51 -4.40 -9.34 -8.75
CA TYR A 51 -4.07 -10.75 -8.56
C TYR A 51 -5.33 -11.56 -8.17
N PRO A 52 -6.31 -11.71 -9.06
CA PRO A 52 -7.61 -12.31 -8.73
C PRO A 52 -7.52 -13.76 -8.20
N GLU A 53 -6.49 -14.51 -8.56
CA GLU A 53 -6.27 -15.89 -8.12
C GLU A 53 -5.81 -16.00 -6.66
N ALA A 54 -5.44 -14.89 -6.02
CA ALA A 54 -4.97 -14.84 -4.63
C ALA A 54 -3.79 -15.78 -4.32
N ASP A 55 -2.90 -16.00 -5.29
CA ASP A 55 -1.75 -16.89 -5.19
C ASP A 55 -0.45 -16.17 -4.77
N VAL A 56 -0.46 -14.84 -4.71
CA VAL A 56 0.65 -14.02 -4.22
C VAL A 56 0.62 -13.92 -2.69
N PRO A 57 1.68 -14.37 -1.97
CA PRO A 57 1.75 -14.20 -0.52
C PRO A 57 1.76 -12.72 -0.11
N ALA A 58 1.02 -12.39 0.94
CA ALA A 58 0.91 -11.02 1.44
C ALA A 58 1.14 -10.93 2.95
N CYS A 59 1.71 -9.81 3.39
CA CYS A 59 1.67 -9.38 4.78
C CYS A 59 1.18 -7.93 4.82
N GLN A 60 0.43 -7.57 5.86
CA GLN A 60 -0.07 -6.21 6.03
C GLN A 60 0.78 -5.45 7.05
N LEU A 61 1.19 -4.23 6.71
CA LEU A 61 1.82 -3.29 7.62
C LEU A 61 0.79 -2.25 8.10
N SER A 62 0.75 -1.97 9.40
CA SER A 62 -0.15 -0.98 9.98
C SER A 62 0.39 0.44 9.81
N LEU A 63 -0.50 1.40 9.55
CA LEU A 63 -0.16 2.83 9.57
C LEU A 63 -0.38 3.41 10.96
N GLN A 64 0.59 4.18 11.44
CA GLN A 64 0.54 4.90 12.71
C GLN A 64 -0.23 6.22 12.57
N THR A 65 -1.48 6.26 13.05
CA THR A 65 -2.37 7.43 12.93
C THR A 65 -1.94 8.65 13.75
N GLY A 66 -1.15 8.44 14.81
CA GLY A 66 -0.60 9.51 15.66
C GLY A 66 0.74 10.07 15.17
N ARG A 67 1.21 9.67 13.99
CA ARG A 67 2.50 10.10 13.41
C ARG A 67 2.28 10.96 12.17
N ASP A 68 3.24 11.83 11.88
CA ASP A 68 3.17 12.77 10.77
C ASP A 68 3.64 12.16 9.44
N GLY A 69 3.56 12.94 8.36
CA GLY A 69 3.98 12.51 7.02
C GLY A 69 5.48 12.20 6.92
N ALA A 70 6.32 12.89 7.69
CA ALA A 70 7.77 12.66 7.69
C ALA A 70 8.09 11.26 8.24
N TYR A 71 7.43 10.87 9.34
CA TYR A 71 7.54 9.51 9.88
C TYR A 71 7.17 8.45 8.84
N HIS A 72 6.06 8.63 8.11
CA HIS A 72 5.63 7.67 7.09
C HIS A 72 6.51 7.67 5.84
N TYR A 73 7.12 8.81 5.51
CA TYR A 73 8.13 8.90 4.46
C TYR A 73 9.39 8.10 4.84
N ASP A 74 9.91 8.31 6.05
CA ASP A 74 11.07 7.59 6.56
C ASP A 74 10.78 6.08 6.71
N LEU A 75 9.55 5.72 7.07
CA LEU A 75 9.09 4.33 7.11
C LEU A 75 9.17 3.70 5.71
N GLY A 76 8.71 4.41 4.68
CA GLY A 76 8.87 3.96 3.29
C GLY A 76 10.34 3.81 2.88
N ALA A 77 11.21 4.72 3.31
CA ALA A 77 12.64 4.66 3.04
C ALA A 77 13.32 3.45 3.73
N ALA A 78 12.94 3.14 4.97
CA ALA A 78 13.45 1.98 5.69
C ALA A 78 13.07 0.64 5.03
N LEU A 79 11.95 0.61 4.30
CA LEU A 79 11.47 -0.57 3.57
C LEU A 79 12.05 -0.70 2.16
N ALA A 80 12.84 0.27 1.69
CA ALA A 80 13.42 0.25 0.35
C ALA A 80 14.18 -1.04 0.00
N PRO A 81 14.94 -1.70 0.92
CA PRO A 81 15.64 -2.94 0.62
C PRO A 81 14.73 -4.08 0.16
N LEU A 82 13.47 -4.11 0.60
CA LEU A 82 12.51 -5.15 0.21
C LEU A 82 12.29 -5.21 -1.32
N ARG A 83 12.44 -4.07 -2.00
CA ARG A 83 12.32 -4.00 -3.46
C ARG A 83 13.37 -4.85 -4.16
N ASP A 84 14.60 -4.84 -3.66
CA ASP A 84 15.72 -5.62 -4.20
C ASP A 84 15.59 -7.11 -3.82
N GLU A 85 14.78 -7.41 -2.80
CA GLU A 85 14.42 -8.76 -2.36
C GLU A 85 13.19 -9.32 -3.11
N GLY A 86 12.71 -8.63 -4.15
CA GLY A 86 11.60 -9.10 -4.99
C GLY A 86 10.21 -8.81 -4.40
N VAL A 87 10.10 -7.90 -3.44
CA VAL A 87 8.83 -7.57 -2.77
C VAL A 87 8.18 -6.35 -3.42
N LEU A 88 6.87 -6.45 -3.66
CA LEU A 88 6.02 -5.32 -4.01
C LEU A 88 5.51 -4.62 -2.73
N VAL A 89 5.87 -3.35 -2.54
CA VAL A 89 5.27 -2.49 -1.51
C VAL A 89 4.05 -1.79 -2.12
N LEU A 90 2.85 -2.11 -1.62
CA LEU A 90 1.58 -1.55 -2.10
C LEU A 90 1.00 -0.57 -1.08
N GLY A 91 0.94 0.71 -1.45
CA GLY A 91 0.21 1.74 -0.70
C GLY A 91 -1.16 1.98 -1.32
N SER A 92 -2.23 1.70 -0.57
CA SER A 92 -3.62 1.89 -1.01
C SER A 92 -4.31 2.95 -0.15
N GLY A 93 -4.85 3.99 -0.78
CA GLY A 93 -5.56 5.08 -0.11
C GLY A 93 -5.94 6.20 -1.06
N THR A 94 -6.39 7.32 -0.51
CA THR A 94 -6.73 8.52 -1.29
C THR A 94 -5.97 9.73 -0.79
N ALA A 95 -5.51 10.59 -1.70
CA ALA A 95 -4.84 11.85 -1.35
C ALA A 95 -5.79 12.84 -0.62
N THR A 96 -7.10 12.71 -0.85
CA THR A 96 -8.16 13.43 -0.16
C THR A 96 -9.20 12.45 0.37
N HIS A 97 -9.60 12.58 1.63
CA HIS A 97 -10.60 11.70 2.25
C HIS A 97 -11.57 12.50 3.13
N ASN A 98 -12.33 13.42 2.50
CA ASN A 98 -13.37 14.21 3.17
C ASN A 98 -14.76 13.70 2.77
N LEU A 99 -15.24 12.67 3.47
CA LEU A 99 -16.54 12.05 3.19
C LEU A 99 -17.74 13.00 3.43
N ARG A 100 -17.55 14.12 4.14
CA ARG A 100 -18.61 15.13 4.32
C ARG A 100 -18.90 15.92 3.05
N GLU A 101 -17.96 15.93 2.12
CA GLU A 101 -18.08 16.62 0.83
C GLU A 101 -18.30 15.63 -0.31
N LEU A 102 -18.63 14.37 0.00
CA LEU A 102 -18.97 13.39 -1.02
C LEU A 102 -20.30 13.79 -1.68
N GLY A 103 -20.20 14.29 -2.91
CA GLY A 103 -21.34 14.63 -3.76
C GLY A 103 -21.75 13.47 -4.68
N PRO A 104 -22.77 13.70 -5.52
CA PRO A 104 -23.08 12.84 -6.66
C PRO A 104 -21.85 12.54 -7.53
N LEU A 105 -21.86 11.41 -8.25
CA LEU A 105 -20.71 10.95 -9.05
C LEU A 105 -20.28 11.95 -10.14
N ASP A 106 -21.21 12.80 -10.57
CA ASP A 106 -21.07 13.86 -11.57
C ASP A 106 -20.84 15.26 -10.97
N ALA A 107 -20.66 15.36 -9.65
CA ALA A 107 -20.34 16.62 -8.99
C ALA A 107 -18.96 17.13 -9.46
N PRO A 108 -18.82 18.45 -9.68
CA PRO A 108 -17.52 19.04 -10.02
C PRO A 108 -16.51 18.82 -8.89
N VAL A 109 -15.24 18.61 -9.25
CA VAL A 109 -14.14 18.46 -8.28
C VAL A 109 -14.04 19.74 -7.43
N PRO A 110 -14.08 19.66 -6.10
CA PRO A 110 -13.95 20.82 -5.24
C PRO A 110 -12.64 21.58 -5.50
N GLN A 111 -12.68 22.92 -5.50
CA GLN A 111 -11.51 23.75 -5.84
C GLN A 111 -10.31 23.59 -4.88
N TRP A 112 -10.55 23.10 -3.66
CA TRP A 112 -9.49 22.83 -2.69
C TRP A 112 -8.80 21.47 -2.94
N ALA A 113 -9.45 20.56 -3.68
CA ALA A 113 -8.87 19.27 -3.98
C ALA A 113 -7.72 19.46 -4.99
N PRO A 114 -6.57 18.80 -4.79
CA PRO A 114 -5.48 18.89 -5.74
C PRO A 114 -5.96 18.38 -7.10
N THR A 115 -5.88 19.21 -8.12
CA THR A 115 -6.18 18.79 -9.49
C THR A 115 -5.12 17.80 -9.93
N SER A 116 -5.48 16.56 -10.23
CA SER A 116 -4.59 15.66 -10.95
C SER A 116 -4.42 16.20 -12.36
N THR A 117 -3.27 16.81 -12.65
CA THR A 117 -2.92 17.16 -14.03
C THR A 117 -2.76 15.84 -14.81
N PRO A 118 -3.56 15.55 -15.85
CA PRO A 118 -3.28 14.45 -16.73
C PRO A 118 -2.14 14.91 -17.65
N GLY A 119 -0.89 14.58 -17.32
CA GLY A 119 0.25 14.82 -18.21
C GLY A 119 1.56 15.17 -17.52
N SER A 120 2.25 14.19 -16.95
CA SER A 120 3.71 14.13 -17.00
C SER A 120 4.19 12.72 -16.64
N GLY A 121 4.57 11.94 -17.66
CA GLY A 121 5.51 10.82 -17.47
C GLY A 121 5.01 9.41 -17.74
N THR A 122 4.22 9.14 -18.78
CA THR A 122 4.30 7.82 -19.44
C THR A 122 5.64 7.73 -20.18
N ARG A 123 6.67 7.17 -19.53
CA ARG A 123 7.81 6.62 -20.26
C ARG A 123 7.35 5.32 -20.92
N SER A 124 7.13 5.35 -22.22
CA SER A 124 7.03 4.14 -23.03
C SER A 124 8.37 3.41 -22.97
N TRP A 125 8.40 2.22 -22.39
CA TRP A 125 9.52 1.30 -22.52
C TRP A 125 9.36 0.57 -23.86
N THR A 126 9.93 1.12 -24.91
CA THR A 126 10.14 0.35 -26.15
C THR A 126 11.38 -0.50 -25.94
N GLY A 127 11.19 -1.81 -25.76
CA GLY A 127 12.26 -2.79 -25.70
C GLY A 127 13.10 -2.75 -26.97
N GLY A 128 14.38 -2.38 -26.81
CA GLY A 128 15.40 -2.57 -27.83
C GLY A 128 16.10 -3.89 -27.59
N THR A 129 15.81 -4.88 -28.44
CA THR A 129 16.64 -6.07 -28.62
C THR A 129 17.87 -5.65 -29.42
N THR A 130 19.07 -5.92 -28.89
CA THR A 130 20.28 -5.91 -29.71
C THR A 130 20.87 -7.31 -29.66
N THR A 131 20.94 -7.92 -30.84
CA THR A 131 21.74 -9.11 -31.21
C THR A 131 23.20 -8.97 -30.84
#